data_AF-T2SS91-F1
#
_entry.id   AF-T2SS91-F1
#
_cell.length_a   1.000
_cell.length_b   1.000
_cell.length_c   1.000
_cell.angle_alpha   90.00
_cell.angle_beta   90.00
_cell.angle_gamma   90.00
#
_symmetry.space_group_name_H-M   'P 1'
#
loop_
_entity.id
_entity.type
_entity.pdbx_description
1 polymer ?
#
loop_
_entity_poly.entity_id
_entity_poly.type
_entity_poly.pdbx_seq_one_letter_code
_entity_poly.pdbx_strand_id
1 'polypeptide(L)'
;MQNPIEIKAKTLEEALIQASIALNCPIINLQYEVIQTPSKGFLNIGKKEAIILASVKESVKEVKEESVKEIHQNAEEKQSLGIKTPQEERITPKPPKKTPKEESHNGDKLHEIKQELKDLFSHLPYKINKVEVSLYEPGVLLIDIDGEDSALLIGEKGYRYKALSYLLFNWIHPAYGYSIRLEIS
;
A
#
# COMPACT_ATOMS: atom_id res chain seq x y z
N MET A 1 29.75 -4.81 4.20
CA MET A 1 29.23 -4.24 5.46
C MET A 1 29.44 -2.74 5.43
N GLN A 2 28.38 -1.97 5.11
CA GLN A 2 28.40 -0.53 5.40
C GLN A 2 28.24 -0.39 6.92
N ASN A 3 29.03 0.49 7.53
CA ASN A 3 28.89 0.76 8.96
C ASN A 3 27.52 1.41 9.21
N PRO A 4 26.82 1.05 10.31
CA PRO A 4 25.57 1.70 10.66
C PRO A 4 25.81 3.19 10.91
N ILE A 5 24.88 4.03 10.43
CA ILE A 5 24.92 5.48 10.61
C ILE A 5 23.99 5.89 11.75
N GLU A 6 24.42 6.84 12.58
CA GLU A 6 23.58 7.44 13.61
C GLU A 6 22.80 8.62 13.01
N ILE A 7 21.47 8.60 13.15
CA ILE A 7 20.57 9.66 12.68
C ILE A 7 19.75 10.19 13.85
N LYS A 8 19.58 11.52 13.89
CA LYS A 8 18.82 12.25 14.93
C LYS A 8 17.71 13.07 14.30
N ALA A 9 16.49 12.93 14.79
CA ALA A 9 15.35 13.72 14.33
C ALA A 9 14.30 13.91 15.42
N LYS A 10 13.27 14.74 15.17
CA LYS A 10 12.24 15.01 16.19
C LYS A 10 11.34 13.81 16.43
N THR A 11 11.13 12.99 15.40
CA THR A 11 10.33 11.76 15.46
C THR A 11 11.08 10.58 14.87
N LEU A 12 10.59 9.36 15.16
CA LEU A 12 11.14 8.16 14.57
C LEU A 12 10.93 8.14 13.04
N GLU A 13 9.76 8.62 12.56
CA GLU A 13 9.49 8.69 11.13
C GLU A 13 10.46 9.62 10.40
N GLU A 14 10.71 10.81 10.95
CA GLU A 14 11.70 11.74 10.39
C GLU A 14 13.09 11.13 10.33
N ALA A 15 13.49 10.39 11.38
CA ALA A 15 14.79 9.73 11.44
C ALA A 15 14.91 8.63 10.36
N LEU A 16 13.85 7.85 10.12
CA LEU A 16 13.82 6.82 9.08
C LEU A 16 13.86 7.42 7.67
N ILE A 17 13.16 8.53 7.44
CA ILE A 17 13.20 9.25 6.16
C ILE A 17 14.62 9.77 5.89
N GLN A 18 15.25 10.38 6.90
CA GLN A 18 16.63 10.86 6.79
C GLN A 18 17.62 9.72 6.54
N ALA A 19 17.46 8.58 7.23
CA ALA A 19 18.29 7.40 7.02
C ALA A 19 18.13 6.85 5.59
N SER A 20 16.90 6.82 5.05
CA SER A 20 16.61 6.38 3.68
C SER A 20 17.31 7.24 2.64
N ILE A 21 17.32 8.56 2.84
CA ILE A 21 18.03 9.51 1.96
C ILE A 21 19.55 9.33 2.11
N ALA A 22 20.07 9.24 3.34
CA ALA A 22 21.50 9.13 3.61
C ALA A 22 22.12 7.82 3.09
N LEU A 23 21.39 6.72 3.17
CA LEU A 23 21.82 5.40 2.68
C LEU A 23 21.38 5.11 1.24
N ASN A 24 20.67 6.05 0.61
CA ASN A 24 20.10 5.92 -0.73
C ASN A 24 19.36 4.59 -0.91
N CYS A 25 18.50 4.23 0.04
CA CYS A 25 17.70 3.03 -0.01
C CYS A 25 16.28 3.28 0.51
N PRO A 26 15.26 2.57 0.01
CA PRO A 26 13.90 2.67 0.55
C PRO A 26 13.86 2.38 2.05
N ILE A 27 12.94 3.02 2.79
CA ILE A 27 12.77 2.81 4.24
C ILE A 27 12.55 1.33 4.58
N ILE A 28 11.83 0.59 3.73
CA ILE A 28 11.58 -0.85 3.90
C ILE A 28 12.85 -1.71 3.88
N ASN A 29 13.92 -1.21 3.26
CA ASN A 29 15.22 -1.88 3.18
C ASN A 29 16.21 -1.41 4.25
N LEU A 30 15.76 -0.56 5.19
CA LEU A 30 16.55 -0.18 6.35
C LEU A 30 16.45 -1.26 7.44
N GLN A 31 17.60 -1.63 7.96
CA GLN A 31 17.74 -2.27 9.26
C GLN A 31 18.12 -1.17 10.26
N TYR A 32 17.41 -1.05 11.38
CA TYR A 32 17.72 -0.01 12.36
C TYR A 32 17.48 -0.45 13.79
N GLU A 33 18.17 0.23 14.71
CA GLU A 33 18.02 0.10 16.16
C GLU A 33 17.69 1.47 16.75
N VAL A 34 16.73 1.52 17.67
CA VAL A 34 16.35 2.77 18.37
C VAL A 34 17.19 2.92 19.63
N ILE A 35 18.08 3.91 19.63
CA ILE A 35 18.95 4.24 20.75
C ILE A 35 18.27 5.21 21.74
N GLN A 36 17.41 6.09 21.22
CA GLN A 36 16.63 7.01 22.05
C GLN A 36 15.25 7.23 21.46
N THR A 37 14.21 7.05 22.28
CA THR A 37 12.83 7.37 21.94
C THR A 37 12.59 8.88 22.09
N PRO A 38 11.96 9.54 21.09
CA PRO A 38 11.66 10.96 21.19
C PRO A 38 10.64 11.24 22.30
N SER A 39 10.76 12.38 22.97
CA SER A 39 9.79 12.79 23.98
C SER A 39 9.49 14.29 23.89
N LYS A 40 8.22 14.65 24.05
CA LYS A 40 7.75 16.05 23.99
C LYS A 40 8.13 16.86 25.24
N GLY A 41 8.59 16.19 26.30
CA GLY A 41 8.82 16.81 27.61
C GLY A 41 7.54 17.31 28.28
N PHE A 42 7.67 17.95 29.45
CA PHE A 42 6.59 18.64 30.15
C PHE A 42 6.84 20.14 30.07
N LEU A 43 5.89 20.92 29.54
CA LEU A 43 6.01 22.39 29.39
C LEU A 43 7.29 22.83 28.64
N ASN A 44 7.63 22.15 27.55
CA ASN A 44 8.86 22.35 26.76
C ASN A 44 10.20 22.03 27.46
N ILE A 45 10.17 21.56 28.70
CA ILE A 45 11.36 21.16 29.45
C ILE A 45 11.57 19.65 29.23
N GLY A 46 12.81 19.26 28.94
CA GLY A 46 13.19 17.85 28.82
C GLY A 46 12.80 17.18 27.50
N LYS A 47 12.66 17.93 26.40
CA LYS A 47 12.50 17.36 25.05
C LYS A 47 13.68 16.48 24.69
N LYS A 48 13.40 15.33 24.09
CA LYS A 48 14.40 14.38 23.58
C LYS A 48 14.12 14.09 22.12
N GLU A 49 15.19 13.98 21.33
CA GLU A 49 15.12 13.61 19.93
C GLU A 49 15.08 12.08 19.80
N ALA A 50 14.57 11.60 18.67
CA ALA A 50 14.72 10.22 18.26
C ALA A 50 16.17 10.03 17.80
N ILE A 51 16.84 8.98 18.30
CA ILE A 51 18.17 8.59 17.84
C ILE A 51 18.10 7.15 17.37
N ILE A 52 18.50 6.91 16.13
CA ILE A 52 18.56 5.56 15.54
C ILE A 52 19.95 5.27 14.98
N LEU A 53 20.36 4.00 15.05
CA LEU A 53 21.45 3.45 14.25
C LEU A 53 20.83 2.71 13.06
N ALA A 54 21.13 3.12 11.84
CA ALA A 54 20.53 2.55 10.63
C ALA A 54 21.58 2.02 9.65
N SER A 55 21.28 0.90 8.99
CA SER A 55 22.08 0.28 7.94
C SER A 55 21.18 -0.32 6.86
N VAL A 56 21.74 -0.67 5.72
CA VAL A 56 20.99 -1.39 4.68
C VAL A 56 20.86 -2.86 5.06
N LYS A 57 19.65 -3.42 4.97
CA LYS A 57 19.40 -4.86 5.19
C LYS A 57 20.17 -5.67 4.14
N GLU A 58 21.03 -6.59 4.58
CA GLU A 58 21.78 -7.49 3.69
C GLU A 58 20.87 -8.60 3.14
N SER A 59 19.96 -8.26 2.23
CA SER A 59 19.23 -9.24 1.41
C SER A 59 19.27 -8.82 -0.06
N VAL A 60 20.25 -9.40 -0.77
CA VAL A 60 20.38 -9.63 -2.22
C VAL A 60 20.03 -8.47 -3.18
N LYS A 61 21.11 -7.80 -3.63
CA LYS A 61 21.40 -7.17 -4.94
C LYS A 61 20.26 -6.82 -5.93
N GLU A 62 20.33 -5.55 -6.34
CA GLU A 62 20.02 -4.94 -7.65
C GLU A 62 18.56 -4.91 -8.14
N VAL A 63 17.96 -3.71 -8.11
CA VAL A 63 17.32 -3.17 -9.32
C VAL A 63 17.87 -1.77 -9.55
N LYS A 64 18.49 -1.60 -10.71
CA LYS A 64 19.06 -0.36 -11.25
C LYS A 64 17.92 0.59 -11.59
N GLU A 65 18.02 1.83 -11.12
CA GLU A 65 17.23 2.95 -11.62
C GLU A 65 17.79 3.37 -12.98
N GLU A 66 16.99 3.22 -14.03
CA GLU A 66 17.12 4.04 -15.22
C GLU A 66 15.73 4.27 -15.84
N SER A 67 15.47 5.54 -16.13
CA SER A 67 14.36 6.08 -16.94
C SER A 67 13.02 6.34 -16.23
N VAL A 68 12.83 7.58 -15.75
CA VAL A 68 11.82 8.48 -16.35
C VAL A 68 12.34 9.92 -16.30
N LYS A 69 12.83 10.43 -17.44
CA LYS A 69 12.84 11.86 -17.73
C LYS A 69 11.56 12.19 -18.48
N GLU A 70 10.86 13.23 -18.00
CA GLU A 70 9.98 14.16 -18.73
C GLU A 70 8.72 13.55 -19.40
N ILE A 71 7.51 14.04 -19.12
CA ILE A 71 6.93 15.21 -19.79
C ILE A 71 5.99 16.00 -18.86
N HIS A 72 6.09 17.32 -18.99
CA HIS A 72 5.39 18.42 -18.33
C HIS A 72 3.96 18.71 -18.86
N GLN A 73 3.14 19.34 -18.00
CA GLN A 73 2.23 20.51 -18.24
C GLN A 73 1.02 20.35 -19.21
N ASN A 74 -0.16 20.97 -19.07
CA ASN A 74 -0.84 21.83 -18.09
C ASN A 74 -2.33 21.97 -18.51
N ALA A 75 -3.20 22.34 -17.57
CA ALA A 75 -4.40 23.22 -17.67
C ALA A 75 -5.58 22.87 -18.63
N GLU A 76 -6.78 22.59 -18.08
CA GLU A 76 -7.98 23.49 -17.99
C GLU A 76 -9.01 23.15 -19.11
N GLU A 77 -10.34 23.16 -18.98
CA GLU A 77 -11.32 23.41 -17.92
C GLU A 77 -12.71 22.92 -18.44
N LYS A 78 -13.64 22.63 -17.52
CA LYS A 78 -15.13 22.70 -17.64
C LYS A 78 -15.89 21.71 -18.55
N GLN A 79 -16.62 20.80 -17.91
CA GLN A 79 -18.09 20.86 -17.99
C GLN A 79 -18.79 20.13 -16.82
N SER A 80 -19.80 20.80 -16.28
CA SER A 80 -20.57 20.49 -15.08
C SER A 80 -21.81 19.63 -15.35
N LEU A 81 -21.98 18.64 -14.47
CA LEU A 81 -23.18 18.01 -13.90
C LEU A 81 -24.58 18.16 -14.55
N GLY A 82 -25.28 17.02 -14.66
CA GLY A 82 -26.74 16.93 -14.84
C GLY A 82 -27.30 15.50 -14.89
N ILE A 83 -27.39 14.87 -13.72
CA ILE A 83 -27.97 13.55 -13.34
C ILE A 83 -29.27 13.15 -14.07
N LYS A 84 -29.45 11.86 -14.45
CA LYS A 84 -30.58 10.94 -14.06
C LYS A 84 -30.31 9.47 -14.46
N THR A 85 -30.25 8.55 -13.48
CA THR A 85 -30.57 7.10 -13.57
C THR A 85 -32.04 6.93 -13.99
N PRO A 86 -32.52 5.81 -14.61
CA PRO A 86 -32.68 4.48 -13.97
C PRO A 86 -32.57 3.19 -14.85
N GLN A 87 -32.27 2.06 -14.17
CA GLN A 87 -32.77 0.65 -14.32
C GLN A 87 -32.66 -0.09 -15.69
N GLU A 88 -31.89 -1.19 -15.79
CA GLU A 88 -32.22 -2.62 -15.54
C GLU A 88 -32.86 -3.33 -16.75
N GLU A 89 -32.11 -4.17 -17.48
CA GLU A 89 -32.44 -5.59 -17.74
C GLU A 89 -31.42 -6.33 -18.64
N ARG A 90 -31.45 -7.66 -18.48
CA ARG A 90 -30.60 -8.74 -19.03
C ARG A 90 -30.56 -8.75 -20.58
N ILE A 91 -29.54 -9.31 -21.22
CA ILE A 91 -29.56 -10.68 -21.80
C ILE A 91 -28.12 -11.07 -22.25
N THR A 92 -27.66 -12.22 -21.79
CA THR A 92 -26.54 -13.02 -22.37
C THR A 92 -26.98 -13.76 -23.65
N PRO A 93 -26.08 -14.11 -24.60
CA PRO A 93 -25.47 -15.45 -24.53
C PRO A 93 -23.99 -15.56 -24.99
N LYS A 94 -23.29 -16.51 -24.34
CA LYS A 94 -21.95 -17.15 -24.55
C LYS A 94 -21.67 -17.69 -25.98
N PRO A 95 -20.51 -18.33 -26.28
CA PRO A 95 -19.08 -18.00 -26.10
C PRO A 95 -18.23 -18.28 -27.39
N PRO A 96 -16.89 -18.12 -27.39
CA PRO A 96 -16.08 -19.31 -27.71
C PRO A 96 -14.81 -19.52 -26.86
N LYS A 97 -14.65 -20.78 -26.44
CA LYS A 97 -13.43 -21.52 -26.02
C LYS A 97 -12.34 -21.43 -27.10
N LYS A 98 -11.02 -21.56 -26.91
CA LYS A 98 -10.07 -22.28 -26.02
C LYS A 98 -8.68 -21.71 -26.40
N THR A 99 -7.59 -21.74 -25.62
CA THR A 99 -6.74 -22.89 -25.22
C THR A 99 -5.49 -22.35 -24.46
N PRO A 100 -4.66 -23.19 -23.80
CA PRO A 100 -4.55 -23.20 -22.34
C PRO A 100 -3.11 -23.19 -21.80
N LYS A 101 -3.00 -23.15 -20.45
CA LYS A 101 -1.88 -23.55 -19.56
C LYS A 101 -1.25 -22.38 -18.78
N GLU A 102 -1.90 -21.98 -17.68
CA GLU A 102 -1.21 -21.42 -16.49
C GLU A 102 -2.06 -21.35 -15.19
N GLU A 103 -3.31 -21.86 -15.20
CA GLU A 103 -4.32 -21.47 -14.18
C GLU A 103 -4.37 -22.30 -12.89
N SER A 104 -3.50 -23.30 -12.67
CA SER A 104 -3.70 -24.20 -11.52
C SER A 104 -3.18 -23.68 -10.17
N HIS A 105 -2.33 -22.65 -10.14
CA HIS A 105 -1.72 -22.15 -8.89
C HIS A 105 -2.17 -20.75 -8.45
N ASN A 106 -2.83 -20.01 -9.33
CA ASN A 106 -3.27 -18.65 -9.01
C ASN A 106 -4.51 -18.66 -8.10
N GLY A 107 -5.41 -19.64 -8.27
CA GLY A 107 -6.62 -19.75 -7.44
C GLY A 107 -6.30 -19.88 -5.95
N ASP A 108 -5.27 -20.66 -5.61
CA ASP A 108 -4.86 -20.90 -4.22
C ASP A 108 -4.33 -19.61 -3.57
N LYS A 109 -3.49 -18.84 -4.28
CA LYS A 109 -2.96 -17.55 -3.79
C LYS A 109 -4.04 -16.51 -3.58
N LEU A 110 -4.98 -16.39 -4.51
CA LEU A 110 -6.10 -15.45 -4.38
C LEU A 110 -6.98 -15.80 -3.18
N HIS A 111 -7.21 -17.09 -2.96
CA HIS A 111 -7.96 -17.56 -1.81
C HIS A 111 -7.22 -17.24 -0.50
N GLU A 112 -5.91 -17.49 -0.43
CA GLU A 112 -5.07 -17.16 0.73
C GLU A 112 -5.14 -15.66 1.10
N ILE A 113 -4.86 -14.77 0.14
CA ILE A 113 -4.93 -13.31 0.35
C ILE A 113 -6.32 -12.89 0.82
N LYS A 114 -7.38 -13.45 0.22
CA LYS A 114 -8.76 -13.16 0.62
C LYS A 114 -9.05 -13.59 2.05
N GLN A 115 -8.57 -14.75 2.48
CA GLN A 115 -8.78 -15.22 3.86
C GLN A 115 -8.01 -14.38 4.86
N GLU A 116 -6.75 -14.03 4.59
CA GLU A 116 -5.96 -13.16 5.47
C GLU A 116 -6.57 -11.76 5.61
N LEU A 117 -7.07 -11.17 4.53
CA LEU A 117 -7.77 -9.89 4.60
C LEU A 117 -9.07 -9.98 5.42
N LYS A 118 -9.85 -11.05 5.23
CA LYS A 118 -11.06 -11.28 6.03
C LYS A 118 -10.74 -11.45 7.50
N ASP A 119 -9.69 -12.21 7.81
CA ASP A 119 -9.21 -12.42 9.17
C ASP A 119 -8.75 -11.09 9.80
N LEU A 120 -7.94 -10.31 9.09
CA LEU A 120 -7.50 -8.98 9.51
C LEU A 120 -8.68 -8.08 9.89
N PHE A 121 -9.67 -7.94 9.00
CA PHE A 121 -10.82 -7.08 9.29
C PHE A 121 -11.73 -7.62 10.38
N SER A 122 -11.76 -8.93 10.61
CA SER A 122 -12.52 -9.54 11.72
C SER A 122 -11.96 -9.18 13.10
N HIS A 123 -10.67 -8.88 13.20
CA HIS A 123 -10.01 -8.43 14.42
C HIS A 123 -10.18 -6.93 14.67
N LEU A 124 -10.66 -6.18 13.69
CA LEU A 124 -10.86 -4.74 13.79
C LEU A 124 -12.35 -4.43 14.07
N PRO A 125 -12.64 -3.38 14.86
CA PRO A 125 -14.02 -2.97 15.15
C PRO A 125 -14.61 -2.16 13.98
N TYR A 126 -14.47 -2.65 12.75
CA TYR A 126 -15.09 -2.08 11.55
C TYR A 126 -16.14 -3.05 11.01
N LYS A 127 -17.31 -2.52 10.67
CA LYS A 127 -18.37 -3.27 9.99
C LYS A 127 -18.09 -3.41 8.49
N ILE A 128 -17.12 -4.26 8.17
CA ILE A 128 -16.79 -4.66 6.80
C ILE A 128 -17.50 -5.97 6.49
N ASN A 129 -18.37 -5.97 5.47
CA ASN A 129 -19.20 -7.14 5.12
C ASN A 129 -18.69 -7.88 3.87
N LYS A 130 -17.91 -7.20 3.03
CA LYS A 130 -17.42 -7.71 1.76
C LYS A 130 -15.92 -7.44 1.67
N VAL A 131 -15.18 -8.51 1.40
CA VAL A 131 -13.75 -8.49 1.08
C VAL A 131 -13.57 -9.49 -0.05
N GLU A 132 -13.40 -8.98 -1.26
CA GLU A 132 -13.25 -9.77 -2.48
C GLU A 132 -11.88 -9.50 -3.12
N VAL A 133 -11.26 -10.56 -3.63
CA VAL A 133 -9.97 -10.51 -4.31
C VAL A 133 -10.11 -11.22 -5.63
N SER A 134 -9.85 -10.51 -6.73
CA SER A 134 -9.98 -11.05 -8.08
C SER A 134 -8.86 -10.53 -8.97
N LEU A 135 -8.61 -11.25 -10.07
CA LEU A 135 -7.65 -10.79 -11.08
C LEU A 135 -8.29 -9.67 -11.90
N TYR A 136 -7.65 -8.50 -11.92
CA TYR A 136 -8.10 -7.35 -12.71
C TYR A 136 -7.45 -7.37 -14.10
N GLU A 137 -6.12 -7.46 -14.10
CA GLU A 137 -5.26 -7.49 -15.28
C GLU A 137 -4.11 -8.47 -15.02
N PRO A 138 -3.35 -8.91 -16.04
CA PRO A 138 -2.16 -9.72 -15.84
C PRO A 138 -1.21 -9.06 -14.82
N GLY A 139 -1.00 -9.73 -13.68
CA GLY A 139 -0.13 -9.23 -12.61
C GLY A 139 -0.77 -8.19 -11.67
N VAL A 140 -2.05 -7.86 -11.80
CA VAL A 140 -2.76 -6.90 -10.95
C VAL A 140 -4.01 -7.51 -10.31
N LEU A 141 -4.09 -7.47 -8.98
CA LEU A 141 -5.28 -7.89 -8.23
C LEU A 141 -6.19 -6.70 -7.92
N LEU A 142 -7.49 -6.87 -8.13
CA LEU A 142 -8.52 -6.01 -7.55
C LEU A 142 -8.86 -6.52 -6.15
N ILE A 143 -8.71 -5.65 -5.15
CA ILE A 143 -9.15 -5.86 -3.78
C ILE A 143 -10.33 -4.92 -3.55
N ASP A 144 -11.52 -5.48 -3.39
CA ASP A 144 -12.79 -4.76 -3.27
C ASP A 144 -13.33 -4.95 -1.85
N ILE A 145 -13.41 -3.84 -1.11
CA ILE A 145 -13.82 -3.77 0.30
C ILE A 145 -15.08 -2.91 0.42
N ASP A 146 -16.12 -3.44 1.04
CA ASP A 146 -17.39 -2.75 1.25
C ASP A 146 -17.93 -3.08 2.65
N GLY A 147 -18.78 -2.21 3.17
CA GLY A 147 -19.38 -2.32 4.50
C GLY A 147 -19.91 -0.99 5.01
N GLU A 148 -20.66 -1.03 6.11
CA GLU A 148 -21.23 0.17 6.75
C GLU A 148 -20.13 1.17 7.16
N ASP A 149 -18.96 0.65 7.55
CA ASP A 149 -17.80 1.45 7.99
C ASP A 149 -16.72 1.63 6.91
N SER A 150 -16.98 1.26 5.64
CA SER A 150 -15.98 1.32 4.57
C SER A 150 -15.40 2.73 4.37
N ALA A 151 -16.23 3.77 4.49
CA ALA A 151 -15.82 5.16 4.42
C ALA A 151 -14.76 5.55 5.48
N LEU A 152 -14.74 4.87 6.63
CA LEU A 152 -13.72 5.09 7.66
C LEU A 152 -12.33 4.59 7.24
N LEU A 153 -12.27 3.62 6.32
CA LEU A 153 -11.03 3.14 5.70
C LEU A 153 -10.50 4.10 4.63
N ILE A 154 -11.34 5.00 4.11
CA ILE A 154 -10.91 6.04 3.17
C ILE A 154 -10.18 7.17 3.92
N GLY A 155 -10.80 7.64 5.01
CA GLY A 155 -10.29 8.73 5.82
C GLY A 155 -10.36 10.10 5.12
N GLU A 156 -10.01 11.15 5.86
CA GLU A 156 -10.07 12.53 5.35
C GLU A 156 -9.14 12.68 4.12
N LYS A 157 -9.65 13.24 3.02
CA LYS A 157 -8.88 13.41 1.77
C LYS A 157 -8.22 12.11 1.25
N GLY A 158 -8.75 10.93 1.63
CA GLY A 158 -8.23 9.63 1.19
C GLY A 158 -6.92 9.20 1.85
N TYR A 159 -6.50 9.79 2.97
CA TYR A 159 -5.21 9.45 3.57
C TYR A 159 -5.11 7.99 4.02
N ARG A 160 -6.19 7.42 4.56
CA ARG A 160 -6.23 6.02 5.02
C ARG A 160 -6.30 5.07 3.84
N TYR A 161 -7.08 5.41 2.81
CA TYR A 161 -7.11 4.66 1.56
C TYR A 161 -5.70 4.54 0.97
N LYS A 162 -4.98 5.67 0.89
CA LYS A 162 -3.61 5.69 0.37
C LYS A 162 -2.69 4.82 1.23
N ALA A 163 -2.71 5.00 2.55
CA ALA A 163 -1.89 4.20 3.47
C ALA A 163 -2.18 2.70 3.35
N LEU A 164 -3.46 2.30 3.34
CA LEU A 164 -3.88 0.91 3.20
C LEU A 164 -3.43 0.33 1.86
N SER A 165 -3.60 1.06 0.76
CA SER A 165 -3.12 0.65 -0.57
C SER A 165 -1.60 0.38 -0.57
N TYR A 166 -0.79 1.27 0.04
CA TYR A 166 0.65 1.03 0.15
C TYR A 166 0.99 -0.17 1.04
N LEU A 167 0.31 -0.34 2.17
CA LEU A 167 0.54 -1.49 3.06
C LEU A 167 0.21 -2.81 2.37
N LEU A 168 -0.93 -2.88 1.67
CA LEU A 168 -1.33 -4.04 0.89
C LEU A 168 -0.34 -4.33 -0.23
N PHE A 169 0.11 -3.31 -0.96
CA PHE A 169 1.14 -3.48 -1.98
C PHE A 169 2.45 -4.03 -1.39
N ASN A 170 2.93 -3.46 -0.28
CA ASN A 170 4.17 -3.87 0.36
C ASN A 170 4.12 -5.29 0.96
N TRP A 171 2.93 -5.82 1.21
CA TRP A 171 2.74 -7.22 1.60
C TRP A 171 2.57 -8.13 0.38
N ILE A 172 1.61 -7.83 -0.49
CA ILE A 172 1.18 -8.72 -1.57
C ILE A 172 2.21 -8.81 -2.69
N HIS A 173 2.86 -7.70 -3.05
CA HIS A 173 3.81 -7.68 -4.15
C HIS A 173 5.06 -8.55 -3.86
N PRO A 174 5.75 -8.40 -2.72
CA PRO A 174 6.89 -9.26 -2.40
C PRO A 174 6.52 -10.73 -2.16
N ALA A 175 5.34 -11.01 -1.60
CA ALA A 175 4.94 -12.38 -1.25
C ALA A 175 4.41 -13.17 -2.47
N TYR A 176 3.61 -12.54 -3.33
CA TYR A 176 2.87 -13.23 -4.39
C TYR A 176 3.21 -12.77 -5.80
N GLY A 177 3.91 -11.63 -5.95
CA GLY A 177 4.30 -11.06 -7.25
C GLY A 177 3.19 -10.25 -7.93
N TYR A 178 2.13 -9.87 -7.21
CA TYR A 178 1.03 -9.08 -7.75
C TYR A 178 1.13 -7.61 -7.34
N SER A 179 0.87 -6.72 -8.29
CA SER A 179 0.46 -5.34 -7.98
C SER A 179 -1.01 -5.34 -7.54
N ILE A 180 -1.45 -4.24 -6.91
CA ILE A 180 -2.80 -4.16 -6.34
C ILE A 180 -3.53 -2.91 -6.81
N ARG A 181 -4.84 -3.05 -6.99
CA ARG A 181 -5.82 -1.98 -7.12
C ARG A 181 -6.82 -2.13 -5.99
N LEU A 182 -6.85 -1.15 -5.10
CA LEU A 182 -7.77 -1.11 -3.97
C LEU A 182 -9.04 -0.35 -4.37
N GLU A 183 -10.20 -0.93 -4.12
CA GLU A 183 -11.50 -0.28 -4.25
C GLU A 183 -12.23 -0.36 -2.91
N ILE A 184 -12.76 0.79 -2.47
CA ILE A 184 -13.54 0.90 -1.25
C ILE A 184 -14.86 1.56 -1.63
N SER A 185 -15.96 0.82 -1.50
CA SER A 185 -17.32 1.27 -1.82
C SER A 185 -18.15 1.51 -0.56
#